data_AF-A0A2K9NWJ8-F1
#
_entry.id   AF-A0A2K9NWJ8-F1
#
_cell.length_a   1.000
_cell.length_b   1.000
_cell.length_c   1.000
_cell.angle_alpha   90.00
_cell.angle_beta   90.00
_cell.angle_gamma   90.00
#
_symmetry.space_group_name_H-M   'P 1'
#
loop_
_entity.id
_entity.type
_entity.pdbx_description
1 polymer ?
#
loop_
_entity_poly.entity_id
_entity_poly.type
_entity_poly.pdbx_seq_one_letter_code
_entity_poly.pdbx_strand_id
1 'polypeptide(L)'
;MIHKNKDDALINSAYLSELWAVNDLLRLKNLYPAAWSPEREVQLQDEIRHANMLLHALKSKNSIIIKDLAFSMQAKLYGMFIDLGKTKSLIEAAQVHDMTERRAVWIYRTYRRVGTDRDYKKVANDICIDEQNHFDINSDQIGQEDANSVFADSIVKIDQFLFSKYLPEKFGSIVFASEDFWNFYYDGAKA
;
A
#
# COMPACT_ATOMS: atom_id res chain seq x y z
N MET A 1 -10.65 -20.18 6.05
CA MET A 1 -10.02 -19.50 4.90
C MET A 1 -10.50 -18.07 4.89
N ILE A 2 -9.58 -17.11 5.03
CA ILE A 2 -9.90 -15.70 5.29
C ILE A 2 -10.23 -14.94 4.00
N HIS A 3 -9.95 -15.53 2.82
CA HIS A 3 -10.35 -15.04 1.51
C HIS A 3 -11.05 -16.15 0.73
N LYS A 4 -12.27 -15.89 0.25
CA LYS A 4 -13.05 -16.87 -0.53
C LYS A 4 -12.57 -16.98 -1.98
N ASN A 5 -11.85 -15.97 -2.47
CA ASN A 5 -11.22 -15.98 -3.79
C ASN A 5 -10.00 -15.02 -3.80
N LYS A 6 -9.11 -15.20 -4.77
CA LYS A 6 -7.89 -14.39 -4.96
C LYS A 6 -8.18 -12.90 -5.19
N ASP A 7 -9.31 -12.58 -5.79
CA ASP A 7 -9.67 -11.20 -6.08
C ASP A 7 -9.93 -10.42 -4.78
N ASP A 8 -10.64 -11.01 -3.82
CA ASP A 8 -10.85 -10.45 -2.50
C ASP A 8 -9.53 -10.27 -1.73
N ALA A 9 -8.57 -11.19 -1.88
CA ALA A 9 -7.28 -11.10 -1.20
C ALA A 9 -6.45 -9.89 -1.71
N LEU A 10 -6.43 -9.70 -3.04
CA LEU A 10 -5.77 -8.56 -3.68
C LEU A 10 -6.46 -7.23 -3.33
N ILE A 11 -7.79 -7.19 -3.34
CA ILE A 11 -8.54 -5.97 -3.04
C ILE A 11 -8.49 -5.63 -1.54
N ASN A 12 -8.49 -6.61 -0.64
CA ASN A 12 -8.19 -6.36 0.77
C ASN A 12 -6.77 -5.80 0.94
N SER A 13 -5.81 -6.29 0.16
CA SER A 13 -4.43 -5.79 0.24
C SER A 13 -4.34 -4.34 -0.25
N ALA A 14 -5.06 -4.01 -1.32
CA ALA A 14 -5.18 -2.62 -1.79
C ALA A 14 -5.83 -1.75 -0.71
N TYR A 15 -6.97 -2.19 -0.16
CA TYR A 15 -7.69 -1.48 0.90
C TYR A 15 -6.81 -1.20 2.12
N LEU A 16 -5.99 -2.17 2.54
CA LEU A 16 -5.05 -1.99 3.64
C LEU A 16 -3.92 -1.02 3.30
N SER A 17 -3.47 -0.97 2.04
CA SER A 17 -2.51 0.06 1.59
C SER A 17 -3.12 1.46 1.68
N GLU A 18 -4.36 1.65 1.24
CA GLU A 18 -5.08 2.93 1.37
C GLU A 18 -5.26 3.34 2.83
N LEU A 19 -5.68 2.40 3.70
CA LEU A 19 -5.79 2.67 5.13
C LEU A 19 -4.43 3.01 5.76
N TRP A 20 -3.36 2.41 5.29
CA TRP A 20 -2.01 2.72 5.73
C TRP A 20 -1.61 4.13 5.29
N ALA A 21 -1.86 4.50 4.03
CA ALA A 21 -1.61 5.84 3.50
C ALA A 21 -2.36 6.91 4.31
N VAL A 22 -3.64 6.70 4.59
CA VAL A 22 -4.44 7.58 5.49
C VAL A 22 -3.79 7.69 6.87
N ASN A 23 -3.40 6.57 7.47
CA ASN A 23 -2.77 6.56 8.80
C ASN A 23 -1.44 7.33 8.80
N ASP A 24 -0.62 7.15 7.77
CA ASP A 24 0.67 7.84 7.65
C ASP A 24 0.50 9.34 7.40
N LEU A 25 -0.43 9.76 6.55
CA LEU A 25 -0.75 11.17 6.31
C LEU A 25 -1.28 11.85 7.58
N LEU A 26 -2.18 11.20 8.33
CA LEU A 26 -2.64 11.73 9.62
C LEU A 26 -1.51 11.83 10.65
N ARG A 27 -0.62 10.83 10.69
CA ARG A 27 0.57 10.85 11.56
C ARG A 27 1.50 12.01 11.19
N LEU A 28 1.78 12.20 9.90
CA LEU A 28 2.58 13.30 9.37
C LEU A 28 1.98 14.66 9.74
N LYS A 29 0.66 14.84 9.53
CA LYS A 29 -0.07 16.05 9.91
C LYS A 29 0.08 16.37 11.40
N ASN A 30 -0.01 15.36 12.25
CA ASN A 30 0.08 15.53 13.70
C ASN A 30 1.51 15.82 14.18
N LEU A 31 2.51 15.15 13.62
CA LEU A 31 3.91 15.34 14.01
C LEU A 31 4.52 16.64 13.47
N TYR A 32 4.11 17.05 12.26
CA TYR A 32 4.68 18.19 11.54
C TYR A 32 3.60 19.14 10.99
N PRO A 33 2.75 19.72 11.86
CA PRO A 33 1.62 20.54 11.42
C PRO A 33 2.05 21.80 10.64
N ALA A 34 3.23 22.34 10.94
CA ALA A 34 3.79 23.49 10.23
C ALA A 34 4.24 23.18 8.78
N ALA A 35 4.44 21.90 8.46
CA ALA A 35 4.79 21.42 7.12
C ALA A 35 3.59 20.85 6.36
N TRP A 36 2.38 20.95 6.92
CA TRP A 36 1.17 20.44 6.28
C TRP A 36 0.68 21.41 5.20
N SER A 37 0.66 20.95 3.95
CA SER A 37 0.25 21.76 2.81
C SER A 37 -1.20 21.45 2.38
N PRO A 38 -1.88 22.39 1.68
CA PRO A 38 -3.19 22.12 1.08
C PRO A 38 -3.20 20.92 0.14
N GLU A 39 -2.11 20.68 -0.60
CA GLU A 39 -1.96 19.54 -1.51
C GLU A 39 -1.96 18.20 -0.73
N ARG A 40 -1.30 18.14 0.43
CA ARG A 40 -1.37 16.98 1.32
C ARG A 40 -2.75 16.77 1.92
N GLU A 41 -3.50 17.85 2.15
CA GLU A 41 -4.89 17.73 2.57
C GLU A 41 -5.74 17.10 1.46
N VAL A 42 -5.56 17.52 0.21
CA VAL A 42 -6.23 16.91 -0.95
C VAL A 42 -5.86 15.42 -1.06
N GLN A 43 -4.58 15.09 -0.98
CA GLN A 43 -4.12 13.69 -1.00
C GLN A 43 -4.76 12.88 0.12
N LEU A 44 -4.79 13.37 1.36
CA LEU A 44 -5.47 12.70 2.48
C LEU A 44 -6.95 12.43 2.18
N GLN A 45 -7.66 13.38 1.56
CA GLN A 45 -9.06 13.16 1.17
C GLN A 45 -9.21 12.14 0.04
N ASP A 46 -8.25 12.08 -0.89
CA ASP A 46 -8.20 11.06 -1.94
C ASP A 46 -7.99 9.66 -1.35
N GLU A 47 -6.98 9.45 -0.50
CA GLU A 47 -6.74 8.16 0.18
C GLU A 47 -7.97 7.68 0.95
N ILE A 48 -8.65 8.59 1.67
CA ILE A 48 -9.90 8.28 2.39
C ILE A 48 -10.98 7.84 1.40
N ARG A 49 -11.11 8.53 0.27
CA ARG A 49 -12.10 8.21 -0.77
C ARG A 49 -11.78 6.86 -1.42
N HIS A 50 -10.53 6.58 -1.76
CA HIS A 50 -10.07 5.32 -2.34
C HIS A 50 -10.31 4.14 -1.39
N ALA A 51 -9.94 4.28 -0.11
CA ALA A 51 -10.25 3.30 0.92
C ALA A 51 -11.75 3.00 0.99
N ASN A 52 -12.59 4.03 0.90
CA ASN A 52 -14.05 3.87 0.90
C ASN A 52 -14.58 3.20 -0.37
N MET A 53 -14.00 3.49 -1.54
CA MET A 53 -14.36 2.83 -2.81
C MET A 53 -14.09 1.32 -2.73
N LEU A 54 -12.92 0.93 -2.23
CA LEU A 54 -12.55 -0.48 -2.05
C LEU A 54 -13.40 -1.17 -0.99
N LEU A 55 -13.63 -0.50 0.15
CA LEU A 55 -14.52 -1.00 1.20
C LEU A 55 -15.93 -1.25 0.67
N HIS A 56 -16.47 -0.32 -0.12
CA HIS A 56 -17.78 -0.47 -0.72
C HIS A 56 -17.82 -1.66 -1.70
N ALA A 57 -16.79 -1.82 -2.53
CA ALA A 57 -16.69 -2.94 -3.45
C ALA A 57 -16.59 -4.29 -2.74
N LEU A 58 -15.82 -4.39 -1.65
CA LEU A 58 -15.74 -5.60 -0.82
C LEU A 58 -17.10 -5.92 -0.18
N LYS A 59 -17.80 -4.90 0.34
CA LYS A 59 -19.14 -5.05 0.94
C LYS A 59 -20.18 -5.51 -0.06
N SER A 60 -20.18 -4.97 -1.28
CA SER A 60 -21.18 -5.32 -2.30
C SER A 60 -21.10 -6.79 -2.73
N LYS A 61 -19.93 -7.42 -2.53
CA LYS A 61 -19.68 -8.84 -2.81
C LYS A 61 -19.80 -9.73 -1.58
N ASN A 62 -20.17 -9.19 -0.42
CA ASN A 62 -20.22 -9.91 0.86
C ASN A 62 -18.87 -10.60 1.18
N SER A 63 -17.78 -9.95 0.81
CA SER A 63 -16.42 -10.42 1.04
C SER A 63 -16.01 -10.18 2.48
N ILE A 64 -15.06 -10.97 2.97
CA ILE A 64 -14.41 -10.71 4.26
C ILE A 64 -13.56 -9.44 4.10
N ILE A 65 -13.66 -8.54 5.07
CA ILE A 65 -12.97 -7.24 5.06
C ILE A 65 -11.94 -7.24 6.18
N ILE A 66 -10.68 -7.07 5.82
CA ILE A 66 -9.58 -6.94 6.79
C ILE A 66 -9.28 -5.45 6.99
N LYS A 67 -9.28 -5.01 8.24
CA LYS A 67 -9.03 -3.60 8.62
C LYS A 67 -7.80 -3.42 9.50
N ASP A 68 -7.27 -4.51 10.03
CA ASP A 68 -6.10 -4.45 10.91
C ASP A 68 -4.85 -4.20 10.07
N LEU A 69 -4.25 -3.03 10.27
CA LEU A 69 -3.04 -2.59 9.56
C LEU A 69 -1.84 -3.51 9.83
N ALA A 70 -1.87 -4.37 10.85
CA ALA A 70 -0.88 -5.43 11.02
C ALA A 70 -0.83 -6.41 9.83
N PHE A 71 -1.84 -6.41 8.96
CA PHE A 71 -1.90 -7.18 7.72
C PHE A 71 -1.62 -6.36 6.45
N SER A 72 -1.24 -5.08 6.57
CA SER A 72 -0.78 -4.30 5.41
C SER A 72 0.56 -4.84 4.90
N MET A 73 0.91 -4.55 3.64
CA MET A 73 2.19 -5.01 3.09
C MET A 73 3.35 -4.38 3.86
N GLN A 74 3.17 -3.13 4.28
CA GLN A 74 4.09 -2.34 5.10
C GLN A 74 4.39 -3.06 6.42
N ALA A 75 3.37 -3.49 7.15
CA ALA A 75 3.57 -4.19 8.41
C ALA A 75 4.06 -5.63 8.22
N LYS A 76 3.47 -6.40 7.30
CA LYS A 76 3.76 -7.83 7.15
C LYS A 76 5.06 -8.12 6.44
N LEU A 77 5.37 -7.40 5.36
CA LEU A 77 6.49 -7.73 4.49
C LEU A 77 7.69 -6.84 4.79
N TYR A 78 7.51 -5.52 4.81
CA TYR A 78 8.62 -4.61 5.12
C TYR A 78 9.01 -4.71 6.60
N GLY A 79 8.02 -4.89 7.50
CA GLY A 79 8.22 -5.13 8.94
C GLY A 79 9.14 -6.30 9.28
N MET A 80 9.38 -7.24 8.36
CA MET A 80 10.35 -8.33 8.54
C MET A 80 11.79 -7.84 8.54
N PHE A 81 12.06 -6.69 7.93
CA PHE A 81 13.39 -6.13 7.71
C PHE A 81 13.57 -4.79 8.44
N ILE A 82 12.51 -3.99 8.53
CA ILE A 82 12.56 -2.65 9.08
C ILE A 82 11.23 -2.24 9.73
N ASP A 83 11.31 -1.58 10.89
CA ASP A 83 10.14 -1.01 11.56
C ASP A 83 9.85 0.40 11.00
N LEU A 84 8.90 0.46 10.06
CA LEU A 84 8.49 1.71 9.39
C LEU A 84 7.69 2.66 10.30
N GLY A 85 7.18 2.18 11.45
CA GLY A 85 6.37 2.99 12.37
C GLY A 85 7.18 3.92 13.28
N LYS A 86 8.51 3.74 13.35
CA LYS A 86 9.42 4.51 14.21
C LYS A 86 10.16 5.65 13.52
N THR A 87 9.63 6.14 12.41
CA THR A 87 10.28 7.17 11.61
C THR A 87 10.64 8.41 12.44
N LYS A 88 11.89 8.90 12.32
CA LYS A 88 12.44 9.93 13.21
C LYS A 88 12.44 11.34 12.62
N SER A 89 12.14 11.46 11.33
CA SER A 89 12.13 12.75 10.63
C SER A 89 10.94 12.87 9.68
N LEU A 90 10.62 14.10 9.29
CA LEU A 90 9.61 14.41 8.27
C LEU A 90 9.96 13.75 6.92
N ILE A 91 11.25 13.77 6.57
CA ILE A 91 11.77 13.23 5.31
C ILE A 91 11.58 11.72 5.23
N GLU A 92 12.05 10.99 6.25
CA GLU A 92 11.89 9.54 6.27
C GLU A 92 10.40 9.16 6.23
N ALA A 93 9.53 9.94 6.88
CA ALA A 93 8.09 9.65 6.92
C ALA A 93 7.44 9.91 5.56
N ALA A 94 7.87 10.95 4.83
CA ALA A 94 7.47 11.17 3.44
C ALA A 94 7.97 10.06 2.51
N GLN A 95 9.17 9.51 2.75
CA GLN A 95 9.71 8.39 1.96
C GLN A 95 8.95 7.07 2.21
N VAL A 96 8.54 6.79 3.46
CA VAL A 96 7.65 5.65 3.76
C VAL A 96 6.30 5.83 3.06
N HIS A 97 5.78 7.05 3.05
CA HIS A 97 4.53 7.38 2.35
C HIS A 97 4.66 7.14 0.83
N ASP A 98 5.68 7.68 0.18
CA ASP A 98 5.92 7.46 -1.27
C ASP A 98 6.09 5.97 -1.62
N MET A 99 6.77 5.19 -0.77
CA MET A 99 6.85 3.74 -0.92
C MET A 99 5.47 3.08 -0.87
N THR A 100 4.61 3.52 0.05
CA THR A 100 3.22 3.04 0.18
C THR A 100 2.42 3.32 -1.09
N GLU A 101 2.48 4.53 -1.63
CA GLU A 101 1.78 4.89 -2.89
C GLU A 101 2.27 4.04 -4.07
N ARG A 102 3.58 3.90 -4.22
CA ARG A 102 4.17 3.05 -5.26
C ARG A 102 3.68 1.60 -5.15
N ARG A 103 3.52 1.09 -3.93
CA ARG A 103 3.00 -0.27 -3.71
C ARG A 103 1.50 -0.36 -3.96
N ALA A 104 0.69 0.60 -3.54
CA ALA A 104 -0.74 0.66 -3.86
C ALA A 104 -0.95 0.61 -5.38
N VAL A 105 -0.26 1.48 -6.12
CA VAL A 105 -0.26 1.51 -7.59
C VAL A 105 0.20 0.19 -8.20
N TRP A 106 1.25 -0.42 -7.64
CA TRP A 106 1.71 -1.73 -8.10
C TRP A 106 0.66 -2.84 -7.86
N ILE A 107 -0.06 -2.82 -6.73
CA ILE A 107 -1.19 -3.74 -6.46
C ILE A 107 -2.30 -3.52 -7.49
N TYR A 108 -2.70 -2.28 -7.77
CA TYR A 108 -3.71 -1.97 -8.78
C TYR A 108 -3.30 -2.45 -10.17
N ARG A 109 -2.07 -2.17 -10.60
CA ARG A 109 -1.53 -2.64 -11.88
C ARG A 109 -1.48 -4.16 -11.96
N THR A 110 -1.13 -4.83 -10.87
CA THR A 110 -1.16 -6.30 -10.79
C THR A 110 -2.60 -6.80 -10.93
N TYR A 111 -3.53 -6.24 -10.18
CA TYR A 111 -4.95 -6.60 -10.22
C TYR A 111 -5.55 -6.40 -11.62
N ARG A 112 -5.25 -5.29 -12.30
CA ARG A 112 -5.70 -5.05 -13.68
C ARG A 112 -5.27 -6.16 -14.65
N ARG A 113 -4.09 -6.75 -14.45
CA ARG A 113 -3.55 -7.82 -15.29
C ARG A 113 -4.13 -9.19 -14.96
N VAL A 114 -4.27 -9.51 -13.66
CA VAL A 114 -4.55 -10.90 -13.22
C VAL A 114 -5.90 -11.09 -12.56
N GLY A 115 -6.56 -10.01 -12.15
CA GLY A 115 -7.88 -10.05 -11.52
C GLY A 115 -8.94 -10.52 -12.51
N THR A 116 -10.03 -11.07 -11.99
CA THR A 116 -11.12 -11.60 -12.83
C THR A 116 -12.42 -10.82 -12.68
N ASP A 117 -12.63 -10.17 -11.54
CA ASP A 117 -13.83 -9.41 -11.26
C ASP A 117 -13.86 -8.04 -11.96
N ARG A 118 -14.96 -7.77 -12.65
CA ARG A 118 -15.13 -6.56 -13.46
C ARG A 118 -15.30 -5.30 -12.62
N ASP A 119 -15.99 -5.38 -11.48
CA ASP A 119 -16.27 -4.22 -10.64
C ASP A 119 -15.01 -3.79 -9.90
N TYR A 120 -14.27 -4.76 -9.35
CA TYR A 120 -12.96 -4.50 -8.76
C TYR A 120 -11.98 -3.94 -9.78
N LYS A 121 -12.00 -4.42 -11.04
CA LYS A 121 -11.15 -3.85 -12.10
C LYS A 121 -11.49 -2.39 -12.38
N LYS A 122 -12.78 -2.05 -12.39
CA LYS A 122 -13.23 -0.67 -12.56
C LYS A 122 -12.71 0.20 -11.41
N VAL A 123 -12.92 -0.21 -10.17
CA VAL A 123 -12.44 0.53 -8.99
C VAL A 123 -10.91 0.70 -9.02
N ALA A 124 -10.16 -0.37 -9.30
CA ALA A 124 -8.70 -0.31 -9.39
C ALA A 124 -8.21 0.58 -10.55
N ASN A 125 -8.95 0.68 -11.66
CA ASN A 125 -8.62 1.61 -12.74
C ASN A 125 -8.86 3.06 -12.33
N ASP A 126 -10.01 3.34 -11.73
CA ASP A 126 -10.40 4.69 -11.30
C ASP A 126 -9.36 5.23 -10.28
N ILE A 127 -8.98 4.42 -9.28
CA ILE A 127 -7.95 4.77 -8.30
C ILE A 127 -6.59 4.96 -8.98
N CYS A 128 -6.14 4.02 -9.82
CA CYS A 128 -4.83 4.11 -10.49
C CYS A 128 -4.67 5.34 -11.42
N ILE A 129 -5.77 5.97 -11.85
CA ILE A 129 -5.74 7.24 -12.57
C ILE A 129 -5.50 8.40 -11.60
N ASP A 130 -6.20 8.41 -10.47
CA ASP A 130 -6.04 9.44 -9.43
C ASP A 130 -4.62 9.46 -8.86
N GLU A 131 -4.08 8.27 -8.54
CA GLU A 131 -2.73 8.05 -8.01
C GLU A 131 -1.59 8.64 -8.84
N GLN A 132 -1.81 8.85 -10.15
CA GLN A 132 -0.78 9.46 -11.01
C GLN A 132 -0.48 10.89 -10.59
N ASN A 133 -1.46 11.61 -10.04
CA ASN A 133 -1.29 12.99 -9.60
C ASN A 133 -0.55 13.10 -8.26
N HIS A 134 -0.51 12.04 -7.45
CA HIS A 134 0.10 12.06 -6.12
C HIS A 134 1.63 11.97 -6.16
N PHE A 135 2.20 11.25 -7.14
CA PHE A 135 3.65 11.15 -7.29
C PHE A 135 4.31 12.51 -7.54
N ASP A 136 3.63 13.40 -8.26
CA ASP A 136 4.12 14.75 -8.54
C ASP A 136 4.21 15.58 -7.24
N ILE A 137 3.18 15.51 -6.39
CA ILE A 137 3.12 16.20 -5.08
C ILE A 137 4.26 15.76 -4.15
N ASN A 138 4.54 14.46 -4.09
CA ASN A 138 5.61 13.93 -3.24
C ASN A 138 7.00 14.32 -3.76
N SER A 139 7.21 14.37 -5.08
CA SER A 139 8.49 14.75 -5.69
C SER A 139 8.85 16.22 -5.52
N ASP A 140 7.87 17.11 -5.46
CA ASP A 140 8.09 18.54 -5.27
C ASP A 140 8.44 18.89 -3.80
N GLN A 141 8.10 18.02 -2.86
CA GLN A 141 8.32 18.24 -1.42
C GLN A 141 9.55 17.49 -0.87
N ILE A 142 9.96 16.38 -1.49
CA ILE A 142 11.24 15.73 -1.21
C ILE A 142 12.28 16.43 -2.10
N GLY A 143 13.02 17.39 -1.56
CA GLY A 143 14.10 18.05 -2.29
C GLY A 143 15.10 17.03 -2.89
N GLN A 144 15.74 17.39 -4.01
CA GLN A 144 16.65 16.47 -4.75
C GLN A 144 17.81 15.91 -3.91
N GLU A 145 18.27 16.61 -2.87
CA GLU A 145 19.32 16.12 -1.96
C GLU A 145 18.83 15.00 -1.03
N ASP A 146 17.52 14.96 -0.73
CA ASP A 146 16.92 14.04 0.25
C ASP A 146 16.40 12.72 -0.38
N ALA A 147 16.14 12.72 -1.69
CA ALA A 147 15.82 11.50 -2.45
C ALA A 147 16.95 10.45 -2.41
N ASN A 148 18.19 10.88 -2.13
CA ASN A 148 19.39 10.03 -2.01
C ASN A 148 19.75 9.68 -0.55
N SER A 149 18.80 9.77 0.39
CA SER A 149 19.08 9.40 1.78
C SER A 149 19.37 7.90 1.93
N VAL A 150 20.18 7.55 2.94
CA VAL A 150 20.48 6.14 3.29
C VAL A 150 19.21 5.33 3.57
N PHE A 151 18.17 5.98 4.12
CA PHE A 151 16.88 5.33 4.40
C PHE A 151 16.12 5.01 3.12
N ALA A 152 16.02 5.96 2.18
CA ALA A 152 15.41 5.74 0.86
C ALA A 152 16.11 4.59 0.11
N ASP A 153 17.44 4.61 0.07
CA ASP A 153 18.24 3.53 -0.51
C ASP A 153 17.96 2.16 0.13
N SER A 154 17.80 2.15 1.46
CA SER A 154 17.51 0.93 2.21
C SER A 154 16.11 0.39 1.88
N ILE A 155 15.09 1.25 1.79
CA ILE A 155 13.75 0.87 1.36
C ILE A 155 13.78 0.26 -0.04
N VAL A 156 14.46 0.91 -1.00
CA VAL A 156 14.57 0.41 -2.37
C VAL A 156 15.24 -0.97 -2.42
N LYS A 157 16.33 -1.17 -1.66
CA LYS A 157 17.01 -2.46 -1.59
C LYS A 157 16.14 -3.55 -0.94
N ILE A 158 15.43 -3.22 0.13
CA ILE A 158 14.48 -4.14 0.78
C ILE A 158 13.39 -4.54 -0.20
N ASP A 159 12.82 -3.57 -0.92
CA ASP A 159 11.78 -3.81 -1.91
C ASP A 159 12.25 -4.75 -3.03
N GLN A 160 13.40 -4.44 -3.63
CA GLN A 160 14.01 -5.25 -4.68
C GLN A 160 14.28 -6.67 -4.19
N PHE A 161 14.86 -6.83 -3.01
CA PHE A 161 15.13 -8.14 -2.41
C PHE A 161 13.83 -8.92 -2.15
N LEU A 162 12.82 -8.26 -1.56
CA LEU A 162 11.55 -8.87 -1.21
C LEU A 162 10.83 -9.44 -2.44
N PHE A 163 10.62 -8.60 -3.46
CA PHE A 163 9.77 -8.95 -4.61
C PHE A 163 10.51 -9.64 -5.75
N SER A 164 11.83 -9.47 -5.86
CA SER A 164 12.62 -10.09 -6.94
C SER A 164 13.32 -11.38 -6.51
N LYS A 165 13.46 -11.62 -5.20
CA LYS A 165 14.20 -12.78 -4.67
C LYS A 165 13.44 -13.54 -3.59
N TYR A 166 13.20 -12.93 -2.44
CA TYR A 166 12.66 -13.63 -1.26
C TYR A 166 11.29 -14.27 -1.49
N LEU A 167 10.31 -13.50 -1.98
CA LEU A 167 8.98 -14.03 -2.26
C LEU A 167 8.98 -15.04 -3.42
N PRO A 168 9.67 -14.78 -4.56
CA PRO A 168 9.79 -15.77 -5.63
C PRO A 168 10.46 -17.09 -5.22
N GLU A 169 11.51 -17.05 -4.40
CA GLU A 169 12.17 -18.27 -3.90
C GLU A 169 11.23 -19.10 -3.02
N LYS A 170 10.35 -18.45 -2.25
CA LYS A 170 9.45 -19.10 -1.30
C LYS A 170 8.13 -19.59 -1.93
N PHE A 171 7.57 -18.83 -2.87
CA PHE A 171 6.22 -19.06 -3.40
C PHE A 171 6.17 -19.29 -4.92
N GLY A 172 7.32 -19.29 -5.59
CA GLY A 172 7.45 -19.42 -7.04
C GLY A 172 7.38 -18.08 -7.78
N SER A 173 7.65 -18.12 -9.09
CA SER A 173 7.80 -16.92 -9.93
C SER A 173 6.52 -16.10 -10.11
N ILE A 174 5.35 -16.66 -9.81
CA ILE A 174 4.04 -15.97 -9.87
C ILE A 174 3.44 -15.86 -8.46
N VAL A 175 4.20 -15.24 -7.54
CA VAL A 175 3.87 -15.09 -6.11
C VAL A 175 2.39 -14.74 -5.88
N PHE A 176 1.85 -13.73 -6.57
CA PHE A 176 0.48 -13.24 -6.33
C PHE A 176 -0.62 -14.14 -6.91
N ALA A 177 -0.27 -15.14 -7.72
CA ALA A 177 -1.20 -16.20 -8.12
C ALA A 177 -1.13 -17.41 -7.19
N SER A 178 -0.17 -17.46 -6.26
CA SER A 178 -0.03 -18.53 -5.29
C SER A 178 -1.06 -18.37 -4.17
N GLU A 179 -1.89 -19.40 -3.96
CA GLU A 179 -2.75 -19.48 -2.78
C GLU A 179 -1.93 -19.56 -1.50
N ASP A 180 -0.78 -20.24 -1.53
CA ASP A 180 0.13 -20.35 -0.38
C ASP A 180 0.68 -18.99 0.04
N PHE A 181 0.96 -18.09 -0.92
CA PHE A 181 1.37 -16.72 -0.61
C PHE A 181 0.26 -15.98 0.16
N TRP A 182 -0.98 -16.01 -0.35
CA TRP A 182 -2.09 -15.29 0.29
C TRP A 182 -2.48 -15.89 1.64
N ASN A 183 -2.38 -17.21 1.77
CA ASN A 183 -2.54 -17.89 3.05
C ASN A 183 -1.47 -17.47 4.05
N PHE A 184 -0.19 -17.43 3.64
CA PHE A 184 0.91 -16.94 4.49
C PHE A 184 0.73 -15.46 4.86
N TYR A 185 0.39 -14.62 3.88
CA TYR A 185 0.27 -13.18 4.04
C TYR A 185 -0.83 -12.80 5.06
N TYR A 186 -1.97 -13.51 4.99
CA TYR A 186 -3.11 -13.30 5.87
C TYR A 186 -3.22 -14.32 7.01
N ASP A 187 -2.19 -15.12 7.26
CA ASP A 187 -2.22 -16.08 8.37
C ASP A 187 -2.43 -15.35 9.70
N GLY A 188 -3.38 -15.84 10.49
CA GLY A 188 -3.79 -15.25 11.76
C GLY A 188 -4.72 -14.02 11.67
N ALA A 189 -5.16 -13.58 10.49
CA ALA A 189 -6.20 -12.54 10.38
C ALA A 189 -7.56 -13.10 10.83
N LYS A 190 -7.92 -12.88 12.09
CA LYS A 190 -9.30 -13.08 12.54
C LYS A 190 -10.11 -11.85 12.12
N ALA A 191 -11.11 -12.07 11.27
CA ALA A 191 -12.04 -11.05 10.78
C ALA A 191 -12.80 -10.36 11.93
#